data_AF-A0A7C1NBJ6-F1
#
_entry.id   AF-A0A7C1NBJ6-F1
#
_cell.length_a   1.000
_cell.length_b   1.000
_cell.length_c   1.000
_cell.angle_alpha   90.00
_cell.angle_beta   90.00
_cell.angle_gamma   90.00
#
_symmetry.space_group_name_H-M   'P 1'
#
loop_
_entity.id
_entity.type
_entity.pdbx_description
1 polymer ?
#
loop_
_entity_poly.entity_id
_entity_poly.type
_entity_poly.pdbx_seq_one_letter_code
_entity_poly.pdbx_strand_id
1 'polypeptide(L)' 'MSTDLIKENDLIFLILDHRRRWLIPVKSGGSFHTHKGIIEFNDIIGQNYGT' A
#
# COMPACT_ATOMS: atom_id res chain seq x y z
N MET A 1 10.12 3.82 -19.62
CA MET A 1 9.87 4.41 -18.29
C MET A 1 9.01 3.41 -17.54
N SER A 2 9.60 2.59 -16.66
CA SER A 2 8.82 1.68 -15.80
C SER A 2 7.91 2.54 -14.93
N THR A 3 6.61 2.29 -15.00
CA THR A 3 5.64 3.06 -14.23
C THR A 3 5.59 2.46 -12.83
N ASP A 4 6.52 2.88 -11.97
CA ASP A 4 6.64 2.42 -10.57
C ASP A 4 5.58 3.05 -9.66
N LEU A 5 4.39 3.31 -10.21
CA LEU A 5 3.24 3.82 -9.48
C LEU A 5 2.39 2.65 -9.02
N ILE A 6 1.91 2.75 -7.78
CA ILE A 6 0.95 1.81 -7.21
C ILE A 6 -0.38 1.94 -7.95
N LYS A 7 -0.94 0.80 -8.37
CA LYS A 7 -2.24 0.73 -9.05
C LYS A 7 -3.22 -0.17 -8.31
N GLU A 8 -4.49 -0.03 -8.64
CA GLU A 8 -5.51 -0.97 -8.18
C GLU A 8 -5.17 -2.41 -8.61
N ASN A 9 -5.39 -3.36 -7.70
CA ASN A 9 -5.05 -4.78 -7.82
C ASN A 9 -3.55 -5.10 -7.78
N ASP A 10 -2.67 -4.11 -7.63
CA ASP A 10 -1.26 -4.40 -7.36
C ASP A 10 -1.11 -5.10 -6.01
N LEU A 11 -0.18 -6.05 -5.96
CA LEU A 11 0.22 -6.72 -4.74
C LEU A 11 1.42 -5.98 -4.14
N ILE A 12 1.20 -5.26 -3.04
CA ILE A 12 2.22 -4.39 -2.44
C ILE A 12 2.82 -5.01 -1.18
N PHE A 13 4.10 -4.75 -0.94
CA PHE A 13 4.79 -5.12 0.29
C PHE A 13 4.87 -3.92 1.24
N LEU A 14 3.93 -3.85 2.18
CA LEU A 14 3.85 -2.78 3.16
C LEU A 14 4.77 -3.10 4.35
N ILE A 15 5.64 -2.15 4.71
CA ILE A 15 6.59 -2.28 5.82
C ILE A 15 6.27 -1.21 6.87
N LEU A 16 5.86 -1.61 8.06
CA LEU A 16 5.75 -0.69 9.20
C LEU A 16 7.05 -0.68 10.02
N ASP A 17 7.65 -1.85 10.24
CA ASP A 17 8.95 -2.01 10.89
C ASP A 17 9.57 -3.38 10.58
N HIS A 18 10.67 -3.70 11.26
CA HIS A 18 11.43 -4.94 11.09
C HIS A 18 10.60 -6.23 11.32
N ARG A 19 9.54 -6.16 12.13
CA ARG A 19 8.70 -7.31 12.51
C ARG A 19 7.37 -7.33 11.77
N ARG A 20 6.84 -6.16 11.41
CA ARG A 20 5.47 -6.00 10.88
C ARG A 20 5.52 -5.57 9.42
N ARG A 21 5.35 -6.56 8.56
CA ARG A 21 5.34 -6.43 7.11
C ARG A 21 4.23 -7.29 6.55
N TRP A 22 3.56 -6.80 5.52
CA TRP A 22 2.42 -7.48 4.92
C TRP A 22 2.51 -7.43 3.40
N LEU A 23 2.07 -8.50 2.76
CA LEU A 23 1.89 -8.57 1.32
C LEU A 23 0.38 -8.52 1.05
N ILE A 24 -0.12 -7.39 0.54
CA ILE A 24 -1.56 -7.13 0.46
C ILE A 24 -1.95 -6.59 -0.93
N PRO A 25 -3.12 -6.99 -1.47
CA PRO A 25 -3.64 -6.42 -2.69
C PRO A 25 -4.25 -5.04 -2.42
N VAL A 26 -3.95 -4.06 -3.28
CA VAL A 26 -4.55 -2.73 -3.25
C VAL A 26 -5.94 -2.77 -3.87
N LYS A 27 -6.93 -2.23 -3.16
CA LYS A 27 -8.33 -2.19 -3.61
C LYS A 27 -8.88 -0.78 -3.49
N SER A 28 -9.40 -0.21 -4.58
CA SER A 28 -10.00 1.13 -4.54
C SER A 28 -11.15 1.18 -3.53
N GLY A 29 -11.21 2.25 -2.74
CA GLY A 29 -12.17 2.44 -1.64
C GLY A 29 -11.97 1.53 -0.42
N GLY A 30 -10.93 0.69 -0.43
CA GLY A 30 -10.55 -0.14 0.72
C GLY A 30 -9.49 0.53 1.61
N SER A 31 -9.25 -0.09 2.76
CA SER A 31 -8.23 0.37 3.70
C SER A 31 -7.52 -0.78 4.43
N PHE A 32 -6.32 -0.49 4.92
CA PHE A 32 -5.54 -1.41 5.74
C PHE A 32 -5.38 -0.85 7.16
N HIS A 33 -5.90 -1.58 8.14
CA HIS A 33 -5.92 -1.16 9.53
C HIS A 33 -4.72 -1.73 10.28
N THR A 34 -4.07 -0.90 11.07
CA THR A 34 -3.06 -1.30 12.04
C THR A 34 -3.36 -0.67 13.40
N HIS A 35 -2.73 -1.19 14.45
CA HIS A 35 -2.73 -0.53 15.76
C HIS A 35 -2.13 0.89 15.78
N LYS A 36 -1.46 1.34 14.70
CA LYS A 36 -0.89 2.70 14.57
C LYS A 36 -1.74 3.64 13.74
N GLY A 37 -2.80 3.16 13.11
CA GLY A 37 -3.62 3.94 12.21
C GLY A 37 -4.09 3.14 11.00
N ILE A 38 -4.70 3.85 10.07
CA ILE A 38 -5.38 3.30 8.90
C ILE A 38 -4.69 3.87 7.66
N ILE A 39 -4.44 3.02 6.66
CA ILE A 39 -3.99 3.43 5.34
C ILE A 39 -5.20 3.29 4.41
N GLU A 40 -5.73 4.40 3.93
CA GLU A 40 -6.73 4.41 2.87
C GLU A 40 -6.05 4.13 1.54
N PHE A 41 -6.49 3.11 0.80
CA PHE A 41 -5.81 2.72 -0.44
C PHE A 41 -5.92 3.78 -1.53
N ASN A 42 -6.97 4.59 -1.50
CA ASN A 42 -7.15 5.72 -2.42
C ASN A 42 -6.04 6.77 -2.29
N ASP A 43 -5.41 6.88 -1.12
CA ASP A 43 -4.37 7.88 -0.87
C ASP A 43 -3.00 7.44 -1.40
N ILE A 44 -2.80 6.13 -1.63
CA ILE A 44 -1.54 5.56 -2.12
C ILE A 44 -1.58 5.18 -3.61
N ILE A 45 -2.77 4.97 -4.18
CA ILE A 45 -2.91 4.72 -5.62
C ILE A 45 -2.38 5.93 -6.38
N GLY A 46 -1.47 5.70 -7.33
CA GLY A 46 -0.79 6.76 -8.07
C GLY A 46 0.44 7.36 -7.37
N GLN A 47 0.81 6.87 -6.18
CA GLN A 47 2.11 7.16 -5.56
C GLN A 47 3.18 6.20 -6.06
N ASN A 48 4.44 6.61 -5.97
CA ASN A 48 5.57 5.72 -6.28
C ASN A 48 5.78 4.66 -5.19
N TYR A 49 6.20 3.46 -5.58
CA TYR A 49 6.71 2.47 -4.65
C TYR A 49 7.89 3.02 -3.83
N GLY A 50 7.93 2.70 -2.54
CA GLY A 50 9.01 3.10 -1.63
C GLY A 50 8.86 4.50 -1.00
N THR A 51 7.70 5.14 -1.15
CA THR A 51 7.33 6.39 -0.46
C THR A 51 7.15 6.18 1.05
#